data_AF-A0A9D6VMI4-F1
#
_entry.id   AF-A0A9D6VMI4-F1
#
_cell.length_a   1.000
_cell.length_b   1.000
_cell.length_c   1.000
_cell.angle_alpha   90.00
_cell.angle_beta   90.00
_cell.angle_gamma   90.00
#
_symmetry.space_group_name_H-M   'P 1'
#
loop_
_entity.id
_entity.type
_entity.pdbx_description
1 polymer ?
#
loop_
_entity_poly.entity_id
_entity_poly.type
_entity_poly.pdbx_seq_one_letter_code
_entity_poly.pdbx_strand_id
1 'polypeptide(L)'
;SFQIGISNTTNARLSLTMNDLDSSALGLGASSGQITTISTVGMAQSALDQIDSAIDIITSNRGTLGALQNRLESTISSLMVSSENAGAAQSRIRDVDFASETAIYVKNQILVKAGTSILAQANSAPQAALSLLG
;
A
#
# COMPACT_ATOMS: atom_id res chain seq x y z
N SER A 1 10.11 9.80 10.47
CA SER A 1 10.15 8.59 9.61
C SER A 1 8.75 8.07 9.39
N PHE A 2 8.43 7.64 8.17
CA PHE A 2 7.13 7.10 7.76
C PHE A 2 7.26 5.62 7.43
N GLN A 3 6.30 4.81 7.84
CA GLN A 3 6.25 3.40 7.48
C GLN A 3 5.69 3.28 6.06
N ILE A 4 6.47 2.67 5.16
CA ILE A 4 6.12 2.50 3.74
C ILE A 4 6.09 1.01 3.32
N GLY A 5 6.41 0.07 4.21
CA GLY A 5 6.32 -1.36 3.93
C GLY A 5 5.57 -2.13 5.01
N ILE A 6 5.24 -3.39 4.73
CA ILE A 6 4.50 -4.26 5.66
C ILE A 6 5.37 -4.83 6.79
N SER A 7 6.69 -4.91 6.58
CA SER A 7 7.63 -5.49 7.55
C SER A 7 8.16 -4.41 8.50
N ASN A 8 8.36 -4.74 9.77
CA ASN A 8 8.90 -3.81 10.76
C ASN A 8 10.45 -3.69 10.69
N THR A 9 10.99 -3.41 9.50
CA THR A 9 12.43 -3.29 9.24
C THR A 9 12.80 -1.86 8.84
N THR A 10 14.07 -1.47 8.99
CA THR A 10 14.56 -0.14 8.60
C THR A 10 14.32 0.18 7.12
N ASN A 11 14.38 -0.84 6.23
CA ASN A 11 14.14 -0.65 4.80
C ASN A 11 12.68 -0.34 4.46
N ALA A 12 11.75 -0.77 5.32
CA ALA A 12 10.33 -0.49 5.21
C ALA A 12 9.93 0.85 5.87
N ARG A 13 10.92 1.62 6.33
CA ARG A 13 10.74 2.97 6.87
C ARG A 13 11.47 3.97 5.99
N LEU A 14 10.80 5.09 5.73
CA LEU A 14 11.37 6.22 5.02
C LEU A 14 11.65 7.32 6.04
N SER A 15 12.92 7.66 6.26
CA SER A 15 13.29 8.81 7.09
C SER A 15 13.85 9.91 6.21
N LEU A 16 13.41 11.13 6.45
CA LEU A 16 13.99 12.33 5.86
C LEU A 16 14.63 13.13 6.99
N THR A 17 15.92 13.38 6.85
CA THR A 17 16.67 14.31 7.70
C THR A 17 17.29 15.31 6.74
N MET A 18 16.85 16.56 6.83
CA MET A 18 17.45 17.67 6.08
C MET A 18 18.30 18.46 7.06
N ASN A 19 19.50 18.82 6.63
CA ASN A 19 20.28 19.82 7.36
C ASN A 19 19.65 21.21 7.12
N ASP A 20 19.89 22.16 8.02
CA ASP A 20 19.53 23.55 7.74
C ASP A 20 20.29 24.05 6.50
N LEU A 21 19.55 24.70 5.59
CA LEU A 21 20.05 25.24 4.33
C LEU A 21 19.93 26.76 4.28
N ASP A 22 19.83 27.42 5.43
CA ASP A 22 19.88 28.87 5.48
C ASP A 22 21.30 29.39 5.18
N SER A 23 21.42 30.69 4.91
CA SER A 23 22.71 31.28 4.56
C SER A 23 23.75 31.15 5.67
N SER A 24 23.35 31.11 6.95
CA SER A 24 24.28 30.93 8.07
C SER A 24 24.77 29.48 8.15
N ALA A 25 23.89 28.50 7.99
CA ALA A 25 24.19 27.07 8.00
C ALA A 25 25.07 26.65 6.81
N LEU A 26 24.89 27.32 5.67
CA LEU A 26 25.72 27.15 4.47
C LEU A 26 27.03 27.95 4.51
N GLY A 27 27.30 28.69 5.58
CA GLY A 27 28.51 29.50 5.71
C GLY A 27 28.54 30.77 4.84
N LEU A 28 27.40 31.12 4.22
CA LEU A 28 27.21 32.32 3.40
C LEU A 28 26.67 33.54 4.21
N GLY A 29 26.48 33.37 5.52
CA GLY A 29 25.94 34.39 6.40
C GLY A 29 26.86 35.60 6.53
N ALA A 30 26.31 36.77 6.87
CA ALA A 30 27.08 38.00 7.04
C ALA A 30 28.20 37.89 8.11
N SER A 31 28.06 36.94 9.04
CA SER A 31 29.05 36.57 10.07
C SER A 31 30.28 35.84 9.53
N SER A 32 30.23 35.25 8.32
CA SER A 32 31.37 34.55 7.71
C SER A 32 32.46 35.47 7.17
N GLY A 33 32.20 36.79 7.06
CA GLY A 33 33.19 37.84 6.71
C GLY A 33 33.79 37.80 5.30
N GLN A 34 33.87 36.62 4.68
CA GLN A 34 34.55 36.37 3.40
C GLN A 34 33.67 36.75 2.20
N ILE A 35 32.35 36.55 2.27
CA ILE A 35 31.41 36.96 1.19
C ILE A 35 30.99 38.43 1.30
N THR A 36 30.98 39.00 2.50
CA THR A 36 30.54 40.39 2.73
C THR A 36 31.58 41.44 2.32
N THR A 37 32.85 41.06 2.16
CA THR A 37 33.93 41.99 1.83
C THR A 37 34.81 41.42 0.72
N ILE A 38 34.50 41.77 -0.54
CA ILE A 38 35.24 41.30 -1.73
C ILE A 38 36.18 42.39 -2.22
N SER A 39 37.10 42.82 -1.36
CA SER A 39 37.98 43.97 -1.64
C SER A 39 39.34 43.58 -2.25
N THR A 40 39.69 42.29 -2.26
CA THR A 40 40.95 41.78 -2.83
C THR A 40 40.70 40.54 -3.68
N VAL A 41 41.63 40.23 -4.59
CA VAL A 41 41.56 39.03 -5.43
C VAL A 41 41.52 37.75 -4.58
N GLY A 42 42.30 37.69 -3.50
CA GLY A 42 42.28 36.54 -2.58
C GLY A 42 40.94 36.37 -1.87
N MET A 43 40.32 37.47 -1.43
CA MET A 43 38.98 37.40 -0.81
C MET A 43 37.90 37.00 -1.82
N ALA A 44 38.02 37.42 -3.08
CA ALA A 44 37.12 36.98 -4.15
C ALA A 44 37.24 35.47 -4.40
N GLN A 45 38.46 34.92 -4.41
CA GLN A 45 38.68 33.48 -4.56
C GLN A 45 38.09 32.69 -3.39
N SER A 46 38.33 33.12 -2.14
CA SER A 46 37.75 32.46 -0.97
C SER A 46 36.22 32.54 -0.93
N ALA A 47 35.63 33.66 -1.39
CA ALA A 47 34.17 33.77 -1.51
C ALA A 47 33.59 32.78 -2.54
N LEU A 48 34.28 32.56 -3.66
CA LEU A 48 33.89 31.55 -4.65
C LEU A 48 33.97 30.13 -4.07
N ASP A 49 35.05 29.79 -3.36
CA ASP A 49 35.20 28.48 -2.73
C ASP A 49 34.05 28.18 -1.73
N GLN A 50 33.62 29.20 -0.97
CA GLN A 50 32.48 29.07 -0.06
C GLN A 50 31.15 28.87 -0.79
N ILE A 51 30.94 29.59 -1.89
CA ILE A 51 29.73 29.42 -2.73
C ILE A 51 29.69 28.02 -3.34
N ASP A 52 30.82 27.53 -3.87
CA ASP A 52 30.91 26.18 -4.43
C ASP A 52 30.61 25.12 -3.37
N SER A 53 31.17 25.27 -2.16
CA SER A 53 30.85 24.37 -1.05
C SER A 53 29.36 24.41 -0.67
N ALA A 54 28.73 25.58 -0.68
CA ALA A 54 27.30 25.69 -0.40
C ALA A 54 26.44 25.05 -1.50
N ILE A 55 26.82 25.22 -2.77
CA ILE A 55 26.17 24.57 -3.91
C ILE A 55 26.27 23.05 -3.81
N ASP A 56 27.42 22.51 -3.40
CA ASP A 56 27.62 21.07 -3.22
C ASP A 56 26.71 20.51 -2.11
N ILE A 57 26.58 21.21 -0.99
CA ILE A 57 25.68 20.83 0.11
C ILE A 57 24.23 20.81 -0.38
N ILE A 58 23.78 21.85 -1.08
CA ILE A 58 22.42 21.92 -1.63
C ILE A 58 22.20 20.78 -2.64
N THR A 59 23.15 20.55 -3.53
CA THR A 59 23.06 19.53 -4.58
C THR A 59 23.01 18.14 -3.98
N SER A 60 23.82 17.86 -2.95
CA SER A 60 23.76 16.61 -2.20
C SER A 60 22.40 16.40 -1.54
N ASN A 61 21.83 17.44 -0.91
CA ASN A 61 20.49 17.36 -0.32
C ASN A 61 19.41 17.11 -1.38
N ARG A 62 19.48 17.77 -2.53
CA ARG A 62 18.57 17.53 -3.68
C ARG A 62 18.70 16.10 -4.21
N GLY A 63 19.93 15.56 -4.27
CA GLY A 63 20.18 14.16 -4.63
C GLY A 63 19.51 13.19 -3.67
N THR A 64 19.64 13.42 -2.36
CA THR A 64 18.95 12.62 -1.33
C THR A 64 17.43 12.69 -1.47
N LEU A 65 16.86 13.87 -1.71
CA LEU A 65 15.43 14.02 -1.96
C LEU A 65 14.98 13.29 -3.23
N GLY A 66 15.77 13.34 -4.32
CA GLY A 66 15.47 12.59 -5.54
C GLY A 66 15.50 11.08 -5.32
N ALA A 67 16.49 10.57 -4.58
CA ALA A 67 16.54 9.16 -4.20
C ALA A 67 15.33 8.76 -3.34
N LEU A 68 14.92 9.62 -2.42
CA LEU A 68 13.73 9.43 -1.58
C LEU A 68 12.45 9.36 -2.42
N GLN A 69 12.30 10.25 -3.40
CA GLN A 69 11.18 10.26 -4.34
C GLN A 69 11.10 8.98 -5.16
N ASN A 70 12.22 8.53 -5.74
CA ASN A 70 12.28 7.27 -6.50
C ASN A 70 11.85 6.07 -5.63
N ARG A 71 12.30 6.03 -4.37
CA ARG A 71 11.88 4.99 -3.43
C ARG A 71 10.40 5.07 -3.11
N LEU A 72 9.86 6.27 -2.89
CA LEU A 72 8.43 6.49 -2.66
C LEU A 72 7.60 5.97 -3.82
N GLU A 73 7.97 6.31 -5.05
CA GLU A 73 7.26 5.89 -6.26
C GLU A 73 7.27 4.36 -6.43
N SER A 74 8.44 3.73 -6.29
CA SER A 74 8.57 2.27 -6.34
C SER A 74 7.75 1.58 -5.23
N THR A 75 7.71 2.19 -4.05
CA THR A 75 6.94 1.66 -2.93
C THR A 75 5.44 1.78 -3.17
N ILE A 76 4.97 2.93 -3.65
CA ILE A 76 3.57 3.14 -4.03
C ILE A 76 3.14 2.11 -5.07
N SER A 77 3.94 1.91 -6.12
CA SER A 77 3.69 0.87 -7.13
C SER A 77 3.57 -0.52 -6.52
N SER A 78 4.49 -0.89 -5.62
CA SER A 78 4.48 -2.18 -4.92
C SER A 78 3.24 -2.35 -4.03
N LEU A 79 2.82 -1.29 -3.32
CA LEU A 79 1.61 -1.31 -2.50
C LEU A 79 0.34 -1.43 -3.35
N MET A 80 0.26 -0.76 -4.48
CA MET A 80 -0.89 -0.89 -5.39
C MET A 80 -1.06 -2.32 -5.87
N VAL A 81 0.03 -2.97 -6.31
CA VAL A 81 0.02 -4.38 -6.72
C VAL A 81 -0.38 -5.29 -5.54
N SER A 82 0.17 -5.04 -4.35
CA SER A 82 -0.20 -5.82 -3.16
C SER A 82 -1.68 -5.65 -2.79
N SER A 83 -2.22 -4.44 -2.93
CA SER A 83 -3.64 -4.14 -2.66
C SER A 83 -4.56 -4.82 -3.67
N GLU A 84 -4.18 -4.81 -4.94
CA GLU A 84 -4.92 -5.50 -6.01
C GLU A 84 -4.94 -7.02 -5.76
N ASN A 85 -3.78 -7.61 -5.44
CA ASN A 85 -3.68 -9.03 -5.13
C ASN A 85 -4.49 -9.43 -3.89
N ALA A 86 -4.45 -8.60 -2.83
CA ALA A 86 -5.24 -8.82 -1.63
C ALA A 86 -6.74 -8.72 -1.91
N GLY A 87 -7.18 -7.73 -2.70
CA GLY A 87 -8.56 -7.57 -3.13
C GLY A 87 -9.05 -8.76 -3.98
N ALA A 88 -8.23 -9.23 -4.93
CA ALA A 88 -8.55 -10.41 -5.75
C ALA A 88 -8.60 -11.71 -4.93
N ALA A 89 -7.73 -11.87 -3.94
CA ALA A 89 -7.80 -12.99 -2.99
C ALA A 89 -9.08 -12.92 -2.13
N GLN A 90 -9.42 -11.74 -1.62
CA GLN A 90 -10.62 -11.53 -0.83
C GLN A 90 -11.90 -11.76 -1.66
N SER A 91 -11.95 -11.31 -2.92
CA SER A 91 -13.07 -11.59 -3.82
C SER A 91 -13.25 -13.09 -4.01
N ARG A 92 -12.17 -13.81 -4.33
CA ARG A 92 -12.22 -15.27 -4.49
C ARG A 92 -12.74 -15.98 -3.25
N ILE A 93 -12.29 -15.58 -2.06
CA ILE A 93 -12.79 -16.16 -0.80
C ILE A 93 -14.29 -15.89 -0.64
N ARG A 94 -14.72 -14.63 -0.80
CA ARG A 94 -16.14 -14.26 -0.67
C ARG A 94 -17.04 -14.94 -1.71
N ASP A 95 -16.56 -15.05 -2.94
CA ASP A 95 -17.31 -15.68 -4.04
C ASP A 95 -17.43 -17.20 -3.83
N VAL A 96 -16.37 -17.86 -3.33
CA VAL A 96 -16.40 -19.28 -2.95
C VAL A 96 -17.36 -19.53 -1.79
N ASP A 97 -17.32 -18.69 -0.76
CA ASP A 97 -18.22 -18.80 0.39
C ASP A 97 -19.69 -18.62 -0.03
N PHE A 98 -19.97 -17.62 -0.89
CA PHE A 98 -21.31 -17.39 -1.43
C PHE A 98 -21.79 -18.55 -2.30
N ALA A 99 -20.94 -19.10 -3.16
CA ALA A 99 -21.27 -20.25 -3.99
C ALA A 99 -21.56 -21.50 -3.14
N SER A 100 -20.75 -21.76 -2.10
CA SER A 100 -20.95 -22.88 -1.18
C SER A 100 -22.27 -22.74 -0.40
N GLU A 101 -22.54 -21.57 0.18
CA GLU A 101 -23.78 -21.29 0.91
C GLU A 101 -25.00 -21.42 -0.01
N THR A 102 -24.91 -20.89 -1.23
CA THR A 102 -25.98 -21.01 -2.24
C THR A 102 -26.22 -22.48 -2.63
N ALA A 103 -25.17 -23.28 -2.81
CA ALA A 103 -25.29 -24.69 -3.12
C ALA A 103 -25.95 -25.49 -1.97
N ILE A 104 -25.57 -25.19 -0.72
CA ILE A 104 -26.19 -25.78 0.47
C ILE A 104 -27.66 -25.36 0.57
N TYR A 105 -27.96 -24.08 0.37
CA TYR A 105 -29.33 -23.56 0.35
C TYR A 105 -30.20 -24.24 -0.70
N VAL A 106 -29.72 -24.37 -1.94
CA VAL A 106 -30.43 -25.06 -3.02
C VAL A 106 -30.59 -26.55 -2.72
N LYS A 107 -29.55 -27.22 -2.21
CA LYS A 107 -29.63 -28.62 -1.78
C LYS A 107 -30.72 -28.81 -0.73
N ASN A 108 -30.78 -27.94 0.28
CA ASN A 108 -31.79 -27.98 1.32
C ASN A 108 -33.19 -27.74 0.76
N GLN A 109 -33.36 -26.78 -0.16
CA GLN A 109 -34.65 -26.59 -0.85
C GLN A 109 -35.09 -27.83 -1.64
N ILE A 110 -34.16 -28.48 -2.36
CA ILE A 110 -34.46 -29.70 -3.11
C ILE A 110 -34.85 -30.83 -2.15
N LEU A 111 -34.12 -31.01 -1.04
CA LEU A 111 -34.46 -32.02 -0.03
C LEU A 111 -35.84 -31.78 0.59
N VAL A 112 -36.21 -30.54 0.87
CA VAL A 112 -37.56 -30.22 1.37
C VAL A 112 -38.63 -30.52 0.33
N LYS A 113 -38.45 -30.14 -0.93
CA LYS A 113 -39.40 -30.43 -2.03
C LYS A 113 -39.50 -31.92 -2.34
N ALA A 114 -38.38 -32.64 -2.32
CA ALA A 114 -38.36 -34.10 -2.49
C ALA A 114 -39.02 -34.78 -1.29
N GLY A 115 -38.75 -34.32 -0.07
CA GLY A 115 -39.37 -34.82 1.16
C GLY A 115 -40.90 -34.68 1.13
N THR A 116 -41.44 -33.54 0.72
CA THR A 116 -42.89 -33.35 0.60
C THR A 116 -43.51 -34.19 -0.51
N SER A 117 -42.84 -34.31 -1.66
CA SER A 117 -43.32 -35.17 -2.77
C SER A 117 -43.26 -36.65 -2.43
N ILE A 118 -42.21 -37.11 -1.74
CA ILE A 118 -42.09 -38.49 -1.26
C ILE A 118 -43.13 -38.76 -0.17
N LEU A 119 -43.38 -37.81 0.75
CA LEU A 119 -44.44 -37.95 1.75
C LEU A 119 -45.81 -38.11 1.08
N ALA A 120 -46.10 -37.29 0.05
CA ALA A 120 -47.34 -37.39 -0.69
C ALA A 120 -47.47 -38.75 -1.39
N GLN A 121 -46.40 -39.24 -2.03
CA GLN A 121 -46.41 -40.52 -2.73
C GLN A 121 -46.48 -41.73 -1.77
N ALA A 122 -45.81 -41.64 -0.62
CA ALA A 122 -45.89 -42.63 0.45
C ALA A 122 -47.26 -42.66 1.14
N ASN A 123 -47.98 -41.53 1.19
CA ASN A 123 -49.36 -41.48 1.71
C ASN A 123 -50.40 -42.03 0.71
N SER A 124 -50.15 -41.92 -0.60
CA SER A 124 -51.05 -42.46 -1.64
C SER A 124 -50.90 -43.97 -1.86
N ALA A 125 -49.73 -44.55 -1.61
CA ALA A 125 -49.48 -45.99 -1.81
C ALA A 125 -50.35 -46.91 -0.91
N PRO A 126 -50.55 -46.63 0.39
CA PRO A 126 -51.45 -47.40 1.25
C PRO A 126 -52.92 -47.32 0.83
N GLN A 127 -53.38 -46.15 0.35
CA GLN A 127 -54.77 -45.99 -0.12
C GLN A 127 -55.05 -46.81 -1.39
N ALA A 128 -54.08 -46.89 -2.31
CA ALA A 128 -54.19 -47.76 -3.48
C ALA A 128 -54.22 -49.25 -3.08
N ALA A 129 -53.46 -49.64 -2.06
CA ALA A 129 -53.48 -51.02 -1.55
C ALA A 129 -54.82 -51.37 -0.85
N LEU A 130 -55.42 -50.45 -0.09
CA LEU A 130 -56.75 -50.65 0.50
C LEU A 130 -57.85 -50.75 -0.57
N SER A 131 -57.76 -49.98 -1.66
CA SER A 131 -58.72 -50.05 -2.77
C SER A 131 -58.66 -51.37 -3.55
N LEU A 132 -57.61 -52.18 -3.39
CA LEU A 132 -57.48 -53.51 -3.99
C LEU A 132 -57.92 -54.64 -3.04
N LEU A 133 -58.24 -54.31 -1.78
CA LEU A 133 -58.64 -55.26 -0.73
C LEU A 133 -60.12 -55.13 -0.32
N GLY A 134 -60.82 -54.06 -0.72
CA GLY A 134 -62.26 -53.86 -0.52
C GLY A 134 -63.03 -54.03 -1.82
#